data_AF-A0A2V9DEM2-F1
#
_entry.id   AF-A0A2V9DEM2-F1
#
_cell.length_a   1.000
_cell.length_b   1.000
_cell.length_c   1.000
_cell.angle_alpha   90.00
_cell.angle_beta   90.00
_cell.angle_gamma   90.00
#
_symmetry.space_group_name_H-M   'P 1'
#
loop_
_entity.id
_entity.type
_entity.pdbx_description
1 polymer ?
#
loop_
_entity_poly.entity_id
_entity_poly.type
_entity_poly.pdbx_seq_one_letter_code
_entity_poly.pdbx_strand_id
1 'polypeptide(L)'
;SDHIGRENTMVIAFALEGFAMTIWLWTRRDAATFVLMSGVVFFGWGEIFSLFPSTLTDTYGSKHATANYGLLYTAQGLGSVLGGPIAAILHQASGSWIPVFEVIIAMNFATALLAHFALKPLRRRWFQAELASAAEPDIASTMHT
;
A
#
# COMPACT_ATOMS: atom_id res chain seq x y z
N SER A 1 -7.44 6.80 9.87
CA SER A 1 -7.78 5.44 9.42
C SER A 1 -9.08 4.93 10.04
N ASP A 2 -9.19 4.98 11.36
CA ASP A 2 -10.28 4.30 12.09
C ASP A 2 -11.70 4.84 11.79
N HIS A 3 -11.83 6.10 11.33
CA HIS A 3 -13.12 6.69 10.97
C HIS A 3 -13.50 6.58 9.48
N ILE A 4 -12.51 6.49 8.59
CA ILE A 4 -12.73 6.52 7.12
C ILE A 4 -12.45 5.16 6.44
N GLY A 5 -11.91 4.20 7.19
CA GLY A 5 -11.56 2.86 6.71
C GLY A 5 -10.12 2.78 6.21
N ARG A 6 -9.47 1.63 6.47
CA ARG A 6 -8.04 1.45 6.19
C ARG A 6 -7.71 1.54 4.70
N GLU A 7 -8.52 0.97 3.81
CA GLU A 7 -8.25 1.04 2.36
C GLU A 7 -8.43 2.46 1.82
N ASN A 8 -9.46 3.19 2.26
CA ASN A 8 -9.67 4.56 1.80
C ASN A 8 -8.53 5.49 2.28
N THR A 9 -7.99 5.22 3.47
CA THR A 9 -6.84 5.97 3.99
C THR A 9 -5.59 5.68 3.13
N MET A 10 -5.32 4.40 2.80
CA MET A 10 -4.24 4.04 1.86
C MET A 10 -4.38 4.76 0.52
N VAL A 11 -5.58 4.80 -0.07
CA VAL A 11 -5.83 5.49 -1.34
C VAL A 11 -5.44 6.97 -1.24
N ILE A 12 -5.84 7.63 -0.15
CA ILE A 12 -5.53 9.05 0.08
C ILE A 12 -4.03 9.24 0.27
N ALA A 13 -3.37 8.40 1.06
CA ALA A 13 -1.93 8.51 1.32
C ALA A 13 -1.09 8.35 0.05
N PHE A 14 -1.30 7.27 -0.70
CA PHE A 14 -0.56 7.03 -1.95
C PHE A 14 -0.88 8.06 -3.05
N ALA A 15 -2.13 8.53 -3.14
CA ALA A 15 -2.47 9.60 -4.06
C ALA A 15 -1.79 10.92 -3.66
N LEU A 16 -1.80 11.26 -2.37
CA LEU A 16 -1.16 12.47 -1.84
C LEU A 16 0.36 12.44 -2.08
N GLU A 17 1.03 11.30 -1.83
CA GLU A 17 2.44 11.11 -2.15
C GLU A 17 2.71 11.29 -3.65
N GLY A 18 1.92 10.64 -4.51
CA GLY A 18 2.04 10.77 -5.97
C GLY A 18 1.89 12.21 -6.44
N PHE A 19 0.90 12.95 -5.93
CA PHE A 19 0.72 14.37 -6.25
C PHE A 19 1.84 15.24 -5.70
N ALA A 20 2.27 15.04 -4.45
CA ALA A 20 3.36 15.80 -3.84
C ALA A 20 4.67 15.62 -4.61
N MET A 21 5.02 14.38 -4.99
CA MET A 21 6.18 14.09 -5.82
C MET A 21 6.05 14.71 -7.22
N THR A 22 4.86 14.68 -7.83
CA THR A 22 4.63 15.31 -9.15
C THR A 22 4.85 16.81 -9.09
N ILE A 23 4.26 17.49 -8.09
CA ILE A 23 4.38 18.94 -7.89
C ILE A 23 5.84 19.31 -7.71
N TRP A 24 6.55 18.65 -6.79
CA TRP A 24 7.95 18.95 -6.55
C TRP A 24 8.83 18.63 -7.77
N LEU A 25 8.61 17.53 -8.48
CA LEU A 25 9.39 17.22 -9.69
C LEU A 25 9.26 18.32 -10.75
N TRP A 26 8.06 18.90 -10.89
CA TRP A 26 7.79 20.02 -11.80
C TRP A 26 8.38 21.34 -11.30
N THR A 27 8.32 21.60 -10.00
CA THR A 27 8.86 22.82 -9.36
C THR A 27 10.27 22.63 -8.81
N ARG A 28 11.03 21.65 -9.30
CA ARG A 28 12.35 21.25 -8.77
C ARG A 28 13.42 22.36 -8.69
N ARG A 29 13.21 23.49 -9.37
CA ARG A 29 14.08 24.67 -9.32
C ARG A 29 13.80 25.58 -8.12
N ASP A 30 12.66 25.41 -7.46
CA ASP A 30 12.30 26.13 -6.25
C ASP A 30 12.55 25.26 -5.01
N ALA A 31 13.52 25.69 -4.20
CA ALA A 31 13.93 24.98 -2.99
C ALA A 31 12.83 24.95 -1.92
N ALA A 32 11.99 25.99 -1.84
CA ALA A 32 10.93 26.04 -0.83
C ALA A 32 9.87 24.98 -1.09
N THR A 33 9.39 24.88 -2.34
CA THR A 33 8.42 23.85 -2.73
C THR A 33 9.01 22.44 -2.62
N PHE A 34 10.29 22.25 -2.96
CA PHE A 34 11.00 20.98 -2.75
C PHE A 34 10.89 20.51 -1.29
N VAL A 35 11.26 21.38 -0.35
CA VAL A 35 11.31 21.03 1.08
C VAL A 35 9.91 20.76 1.62
N LEU A 36 8.94 21.61 1.26
CA LEU A 36 7.55 21.44 1.70
C LEU A 36 6.95 20.12 1.21
N MET A 37 7.08 19.83 -0.08
CA MET A 37 6.53 18.60 -0.67
C MET A 37 7.29 17.35 -0.19
N SER A 38 8.60 17.45 0.05
CA SER A 38 9.36 16.36 0.68
C SER A 38 8.77 16.02 2.05
N GLY A 39 8.41 17.04 2.85
CA GLY A 39 7.71 16.83 4.12
C GLY A 39 6.37 16.09 3.96
N VAL A 40 5.59 16.43 2.93
CA VAL A 40 4.33 15.73 2.62
C VAL A 40 4.58 14.27 2.24
N VAL A 41 5.60 14.00 1.43
CA VAL A 41 5.99 12.63 1.05
C VAL A 41 6.43 11.83 2.28
N PHE A 42 7.24 12.40 3.16
CA PHE A 42 7.67 11.73 4.40
C PHE A 42 6.51 11.49 5.37
N PHE A 43 5.49 12.34 5.37
CA PHE A 43 4.29 12.14 6.17
C PHE A 43 3.53 10.87 5.74
N GLY A 44 3.39 10.63 4.44
CA GLY A 44 2.75 9.42 3.92
C GLY A 44 3.50 8.13 4.29
N TRP A 45 4.83 8.19 4.35
CA TRP A 45 5.68 7.06 4.79
C TRP A 45 5.33 6.53 6.18
N GLY A 46 5.04 7.43 7.14
CA GLY A 46 4.64 7.02 8.48
C GLY A 46 3.27 6.34 8.52
N GLU A 47 2.38 6.74 7.63
CA GLU A 47 1.04 6.19 7.53
C GLU A 47 1.06 4.76 6.96
N ILE A 48 1.86 4.52 5.91
CA ILE A 48 2.07 3.21 5.27
C ILE A 48 2.45 2.14 6.32
N PHE A 49 3.46 2.41 7.15
CA PHE A 49 3.89 1.44 8.17
C PHE A 49 2.83 1.14 9.23
N SER A 50 1.91 2.06 9.49
CA SER A 50 0.79 1.80 10.39
C SER A 50 -0.35 1.06 9.69
N LEU A 51 -0.61 1.35 8.41
CA LEU A 51 -1.79 0.87 7.71
C LEU A 51 -1.67 -0.55 7.19
N PHE A 52 -0.52 -0.94 6.66
CA PHE A 52 -0.38 -2.28 6.06
C PHE A 52 -0.42 -3.40 7.10
N PRO A 53 0.39 -3.35 8.20
CA PRO A 53 0.33 -4.39 9.23
C PRO A 53 -1.05 -4.45 9.86
N SER A 54 -1.63 -3.30 10.17
CA SER A 54 -2.94 -3.21 10.79
C SER A 54 -4.04 -3.75 9.86
N THR A 55 -3.99 -3.44 8.56
CA THR A 55 -4.91 -4.02 7.55
C THR A 55 -4.79 -5.54 7.47
N LEU A 56 -3.58 -6.09 7.56
CA LEU A 56 -3.38 -7.54 7.63
C LEU A 56 -3.97 -8.14 8.91
N THR A 57 -3.75 -7.51 10.07
CA THR A 57 -4.31 -7.96 11.34
C THR A 57 -5.83 -7.96 11.31
N ASP A 58 -6.46 -6.91 10.78
CA ASP A 58 -7.92 -6.82 10.70
C ASP A 58 -8.50 -7.88 9.76
N THR A 59 -7.78 -8.24 8.69
CA THR A 59 -8.29 -9.15 7.66
C THR A 59 -8.10 -10.61 8.04
N TYR A 60 -6.93 -10.97 8.58
CA TYR A 60 -6.53 -12.36 8.82
C TYR A 60 -6.41 -12.73 10.30
N GLY A 61 -6.60 -11.76 11.21
CA GLY A 61 -6.42 -11.94 12.63
C GLY A 61 -4.95 -12.10 13.03
N SER A 62 -4.72 -12.31 14.33
CA SER A 62 -3.38 -12.44 14.92
C SER A 62 -2.84 -13.86 14.97
N LYS A 63 -3.68 -14.89 14.69
CA LYS A 63 -3.32 -16.31 14.81
C LYS A 63 -2.10 -16.71 13.98
N HIS A 64 -1.95 -16.15 12.78
CA HIS A 64 -0.80 -16.37 11.89
C HIS A 64 -0.05 -15.05 11.60
N ALA A 65 -0.02 -14.12 12.57
CA ALA A 65 0.55 -12.78 12.38
C ALA A 65 2.00 -12.81 11.86
N THR A 66 2.85 -13.69 12.41
CA THR A 66 4.26 -13.82 11.99
C THR A 66 4.40 -14.17 10.51
N ALA A 67 3.59 -15.11 10.00
CA ALA A 67 3.64 -15.49 8.59
C ALA A 67 3.12 -14.38 7.68
N ASN A 68 2.01 -13.74 8.08
CA ASN A 68 1.41 -12.64 7.31
C ASN A 68 2.33 -11.42 7.23
N TYR A 69 2.94 -11.02 8.35
CA TYR A 69 3.93 -9.94 8.35
C TYR A 69 5.22 -10.35 7.65
N GLY A 70 5.63 -11.62 7.75
CA GLY A 70 6.77 -12.16 7.02
C GLY A 70 6.62 -11.97 5.51
N LEU A 71 5.44 -12.25 4.96
CA LEU A 71 5.16 -12.01 3.54
C LEU A 71 5.19 -10.52 3.18
N LEU A 72 4.58 -9.67 4.01
CA LEU A 72 4.62 -8.20 3.83
C LEU A 72 6.05 -7.67 3.76
N TYR A 73 6.90 -8.07 4.72
CA TYR A 73 8.29 -7.62 4.76
C TYR A 73 9.17 -8.26 3.69
N THR A 74 8.82 -9.45 3.20
CA THR A 74 9.47 -10.05 2.03
C THR A 74 9.21 -9.22 0.78
N ALA A 75 7.98 -8.74 0.58
CA ALA A 75 7.66 -7.83 -0.53
C ALA A 75 8.46 -6.51 -0.42
N GLN A 76 8.57 -5.95 0.79
CA GLN A 76 9.41 -4.77 1.04
C GLN A 76 10.89 -5.04 0.72
N GLY A 77 11.42 -6.18 1.15
CA GLY A 77 12.80 -6.59 0.86
C GLY A 77 13.07 -6.79 -0.63
N LEU A 78 12.11 -7.36 -1.36
CA LEU A 78 12.22 -7.48 -2.81
C LEU A 78 12.27 -6.10 -3.49
N GLY A 79 11.42 -5.17 -3.04
CA GLY A 79 11.42 -3.79 -3.51
C GLY A 79 12.75 -3.07 -3.26
N SER A 80 13.37 -3.26 -2.10
CA SER A 80 14.66 -2.62 -1.79
C SER A 80 15.83 -3.20 -2.59
N VAL A 81 15.84 -4.53 -2.81
CA VAL A 81 16.87 -5.21 -3.60
C VAL A 81 16.79 -4.83 -5.07
N LEU A 82 15.58 -4.76 -5.64
CA LEU A 82 15.39 -4.45 -7.07
C LEU A 82 15.40 -2.95 -7.36
N GLY A 83 14.91 -2.12 -6.44
CA GLY A 83 14.73 -0.69 -6.66
C GLY A 83 16.04 0.06 -6.96
N GLY A 84 17.11 -0.24 -6.22
CA GLY A 84 18.42 0.38 -6.42
C GLY A 84 19.00 0.12 -7.82
N PRO A 85 19.17 -1.15 -8.24
CA PRO A 85 19.63 -1.50 -9.58
C PRO A 85 18.76 -0.94 -10.71
N ILE A 86 17.43 -1.00 -10.59
CA ILE A 86 16.52 -0.45 -11.60
C ILE A 86 16.70 1.07 -11.72
N ALA A 87 16.74 1.79 -10.60
CA ALA A 87 16.97 3.23 -10.57
C ALA A 87 18.33 3.60 -11.20
N ALA A 88 19.38 2.83 -10.89
CA ALA A 88 20.71 3.04 -11.45
C ALA A 88 20.73 2.83 -12.98
N ILE A 89 20.08 1.79 -13.49
CA ILE A 89 19.98 1.51 -14.93
C ILE A 89 19.22 2.64 -15.64
N LEU A 90 18.08 3.08 -15.09
CA LEU A 90 17.30 4.19 -15.65
C LEU A 90 18.11 5.48 -15.71
N HIS A 91 18.83 5.80 -14.64
CA HIS A 91 19.68 6.98 -14.58
C HIS A 91 20.85 6.87 -15.58
N GLN A 92 21.52 5.72 -15.68
CA GLN A 92 22.62 5.52 -16.63
C GLN A 92 22.16 5.63 -18.09
N ALA A 93 20.97 5.09 -18.41
CA ALA A 93 20.43 5.14 -19.77
C ALA A 93 19.95 6.54 -20.18
N SER A 94 19.40 7.31 -19.25
CA SER A 94 18.81 8.63 -19.54
C SER A 94 19.71 9.83 -19.20
N GLY A 95 20.75 9.62 -18.39
CA GLY A 95 21.57 10.70 -17.81
C GLY A 95 20.80 11.60 -16.84
N SER A 96 19.64 11.18 -16.34
CA SER A 96 18.71 12.02 -15.58
C SER A 96 17.98 11.22 -14.50
N TRP A 97 17.67 11.87 -13.38
CA TRP A 97 16.83 11.29 -12.32
C TRP A 97 15.33 11.41 -12.60
N ILE A 98 14.93 12.20 -13.60
CA ILE A 98 13.52 12.43 -13.93
C ILE A 98 12.78 11.10 -14.18
N PRO A 99 13.28 10.18 -15.05
CA PRO A 99 12.54 8.94 -15.33
C PRO A 99 12.40 8.03 -14.11
N VAL A 100 13.38 8.07 -13.20
CA VAL A 100 13.33 7.32 -11.94
C VAL A 100 12.16 7.84 -11.09
N PHE A 101 12.06 9.15 -10.91
CA PHE A 101 10.96 9.75 -10.15
C PHE A 101 9.61 9.58 -10.83
N GLU A 102 9.54 9.64 -12.17
CA GLU A 102 8.30 9.38 -12.93
C GLU A 102 7.79 7.95 -12.70
N VAL A 103 8.69 6.95 -12.67
CA VAL A 103 8.32 5.57 -12.34
C VAL A 103 7.79 5.48 -10.90
N ILE A 104 8.45 6.12 -9.93
CA ILE A 104 8.01 6.11 -8.53
C ILE A 104 6.64 6.79 -8.37
N ILE A 105 6.40 7.90 -9.07
CA ILE A 105 5.11 8.60 -9.11
C ILE A 105 4.03 7.68 -9.71
N ALA A 106 4.32 7.03 -10.83
CA ALA A 106 3.40 6.09 -11.47
C ALA A 106 3.07 4.91 -10.54
N MET A 107 4.05 4.38 -9.81
CA MET A 107 3.85 3.31 -8.82
C MET A 107 2.97 3.76 -7.63
N ASN A 108 3.10 4.99 -7.17
CA ASN A 108 2.23 5.56 -6.13
C ASN A 108 0.77 5.57 -6.59
N PHE A 109 0.49 6.13 -7.76
CA PHE A 109 -0.87 6.14 -8.31
C PHE A 109 -1.38 4.74 -8.61
N ALA A 110 -0.55 3.84 -9.15
CA ALA A 110 -0.92 2.45 -9.36
C ALA A 110 -1.30 1.76 -8.03
N THR A 111 -0.57 2.03 -6.94
CA THR A 111 -0.86 1.48 -5.61
C THR A 111 -2.17 2.05 -5.06
N ALA A 112 -2.43 3.35 -5.22
CA ALA A 112 -3.71 3.95 -4.86
C ALA A 112 -4.88 3.31 -5.63
N LEU A 113 -4.72 3.08 -6.93
CA LEU A 113 -5.71 2.39 -7.75
C LEU A 113 -5.92 0.94 -7.31
N LEU A 114 -4.84 0.20 -7.02
CA LEU A 114 -4.93 -1.17 -6.51
C LEU A 114 -5.61 -1.23 -5.14
N ALA A 115 -5.32 -0.28 -4.24
CA ALA A 115 -5.98 -0.19 -2.95
C ALA A 115 -7.50 0.01 -3.10
N HIS A 116 -7.91 0.85 -4.05
CA HIS A 116 -9.33 1.12 -4.29
C HIS A 116 -10.05 -0.03 -5.04
N PHE A 117 -9.47 -0.52 -6.13
CA PHE A 117 -10.13 -1.42 -7.07
C PHE A 117 -9.85 -2.90 -6.83
N ALA A 118 -8.77 -3.26 -6.14
CA ALA A 118 -8.43 -4.65 -5.84
C ALA A 118 -8.58 -4.94 -4.34
N LEU A 119 -7.86 -4.22 -3.48
CA LEU A 119 -7.81 -4.52 -2.05
C LEU A 119 -9.19 -4.41 -1.38
N LYS A 120 -9.87 -3.28 -1.58
CA LYS A 120 -11.19 -3.02 -1.01
C LYS A 120 -12.25 -4.09 -1.38
N PRO A 121 -12.46 -4.47 -2.65
CA PRO A 121 -13.43 -5.52 -2.97
C PRO A 121 -12.97 -6.91 -2.54
N LEU A 122 -11.68 -7.24 -2.61
CA LEU A 122 -11.17 -8.53 -2.13
C LEU A 122 -11.43 -8.71 -0.64
N ARG A 123 -11.17 -7.67 0.15
CA ARG A 123 -11.40 -7.69 1.59
C ARG A 123 -12.89 -7.81 1.95
N ARG A 124 -13.76 -7.11 1.21
CA ARG A 124 -15.22 -7.27 1.37
C ARG A 124 -15.68 -8.70 1.10
N ARG A 125 -15.19 -9.33 0.02
CA ARG A 125 -15.51 -10.73 -0.31
C ARG A 125 -15.03 -11.70 0.76
N TRP A 126 -13.83 -11.48 1.31
CA TRP A 126 -13.28 -12.30 2.38
C TRP A 126 -14.18 -12.31 3.62
N PHE A 127 -14.55 -11.13 4.11
CA PHE A 127 -15.45 -11.03 5.27
C PHE A 127 -16.84 -11.61 5.00
N GLN A 128 -17.38 -11.46 3.78
CA GLN A 128 -18.65 -12.07 3.40
C GLN A 128 -18.60 -13.60 3.42
N ALA A 129 -17.51 -14.19 2.93
CA ALA A 129 -17.31 -15.63 2.95
C ALA A 129 -17.15 -16.17 4.39
N GLU A 130 -16.42 -15.45 5.24
CA GLU A 130 -16.25 -15.80 6.65
C GLU A 130 -17.60 -15.77 7.40
N LEU A 131 -18.39 -14.71 7.20
CA LEU A 131 -19.73 -14.57 7.77
C LEU A 131 -20.68 -15.66 7.28
N ALA A 132 -20.64 -16.01 5.99
CA ALA A 132 -21.45 -17.09 5.44
C ALA A 132 -21.09 -18.44 6.05
N SER A 133 -19.78 -18.72 6.21
CA SER A 133 -19.27 -19.95 6.83
C SER A 133 -19.66 -20.05 8.30
N ALA A 134 -19.71 -18.92 9.02
CA ALA A 134 -20.15 -18.88 10.41
C ALA A 134 -21.67 -19.00 10.60
N ALA A 135 -22.46 -18.65 9.56
CA ALA A 135 -23.92 -18.68 9.59
C ALA A 135 -24.50 -20.05 9.20
N GLU A 136 -23.72 -20.93 8.59
CA GLU A 136 -24.13 -22.30 8.26
C GLU A 136 -24.24 -23.09 9.58
N PRO A 137 -25.46 -23.44 10.05
CA PRO A 137 -25.60 -24.23 11.27
C PRO A 137 -25.00 -25.60 11.01
N ASP A 138 -24.41 -26.22 12.02
CA ASP A 138 -23.90 -27.58 11.95
C ASP A 138 -25.04 -28.59 11.68
N ILE A 139 -25.44 -28.72 10.41
CA ILE A 139 -26.44 -29.70 9.96
C ILE A 139 -25.88 -31.13 10.20
N ALA A 140 -24.56 -31.30 10.28
CA ALA A 140 -23.93 -32.59 10.54
C ALA A 140 -24.12 -33.06 12.01
N SER A 141 -24.19 -32.16 12.99
CA SER A 141 -24.51 -32.50 14.39
C SER A 141 -25.98 -32.89 14.59
N THR A 142 -26.89 -32.41 13.74
CA THR A 142 -28.34 -32.66 13.87
C THR A 142 -28.78 -34.01 13.25
N MET A 143 -27.88 -34.72 12.55
CA MET A 143 -28.18 -36.05 11.96
C MET A 143 -27.76 -37.23 12.85
N HIS A 144 -27.19 -36.99 14.03
CA HIS A 144 -26.69 -38.03 14.94
C HIS A 144 -27.45 -38.18 16.27
N THR A 145 -28.61 -37.55 16.43
CA THR A 145 -29.56 -37.78 17.55
C THR A 145 -30.87 -38.34 17.04
#